data_AF-A0ABD2N4W6-F1
#
_entry.id   AF-A0ABD2N4W6-F1
#
_cell.length_a   1.000
_cell.length_b   1.000
_cell.length_c   1.000
_cell.angle_alpha   90.00
_cell.angle_beta   90.00
_cell.angle_gamma   90.00
#
_symmetry.space_group_name_H-M   'P 1'
#
loop_
_entity.id
_entity.type
_entity.pdbx_description
1 polymer ?
#
loop_
_entity_poly.entity_id
_entity_poly.type
_entity_poly.pdbx_seq_one_letter_code
_entity_poly.pdbx_strand_id
1 'polypeptide(L)'
;MTFLGSEPQLLNEINLHIFRQENTSDLYFSVYVFVGEHIALIDFVKCLQRRGLLDSGDYVVISVDDEIYDPNRRINIIRRDYLDPFLNETWGNGTDLMGFRSVLKLTPSHPRDPNYRYLCEKIKATSIKPPFCVPYHHKIFNSISVPIQAAYLYDAVMIYARALTEVLGNNEDPRNGTAILHRIVNRSYHSIQGYDVFIDGNGDAEGNFTVVALLDDRDVNGSILPMSMQPVGYFQYKPDGNSTPYAVPEFRYLDAQRPIQWVGGNLPRAEPICGFYGEKCIYKPDWRLIAGVSCISTVLLVGLLFAVK
;
A
#
# COMPACT_ATOMS: atom_id res chain seq x y z
N MET A 1 -29.24 -13.63 11.15
CA MET A 1 -29.63 -12.37 10.50
C MET A 1 -28.81 -12.27 9.24
N THR A 2 -29.46 -12.56 8.13
CA THR A 2 -28.88 -12.90 6.84
C THR A 2 -28.53 -11.62 6.10
N PHE A 3 -27.24 -11.31 5.94
CA PHE A 3 -26.76 -10.34 4.94
C PHE A 3 -26.38 -11.13 3.68
N LEU A 4 -27.40 -11.63 2.99
CA LEU A 4 -27.31 -12.04 1.58
C LEU A 4 -27.91 -10.89 0.77
N GLY A 5 -27.08 -9.90 0.50
CA GLY A 5 -27.43 -8.73 -0.28
C GLY A 5 -26.19 -8.27 -1.03
N SER A 6 -26.22 -8.50 -2.34
CA SER A 6 -25.54 -7.72 -3.38
C SER A 6 -24.05 -7.95 -3.70
N GLU A 7 -23.55 -9.17 -3.59
CA GLU A 7 -22.33 -9.62 -4.29
C GLU A 7 -22.35 -9.33 -5.82
N PRO A 8 -23.48 -9.50 -6.56
CA PRO A 8 -23.53 -9.13 -7.98
C PRO A 8 -23.64 -7.62 -8.26
N GLN A 9 -23.99 -6.76 -7.27
CA GLN A 9 -24.01 -5.31 -7.50
C GLN A 9 -22.62 -4.70 -7.34
N LEU A 10 -21.82 -5.22 -6.41
CA LEU A 10 -20.43 -4.77 -6.23
C LEU A 10 -19.56 -5.16 -7.44
N LEU A 11 -19.72 -6.39 -7.94
CA LEU A 11 -19.11 -6.84 -9.19
C LEU A 11 -19.59 -6.01 -10.39
N ASN A 12 -20.87 -5.64 -10.44
CA ASN A 12 -21.37 -4.75 -11.50
C ASN A 12 -20.88 -3.32 -11.36
N GLU A 13 -20.66 -2.77 -10.17
CA GLU A 13 -20.08 -1.43 -9.97
C GLU A 13 -18.57 -1.39 -10.26
N ILE A 14 -17.82 -2.41 -9.84
CA ILE A 14 -16.41 -2.59 -10.21
C ILE A 14 -16.29 -2.78 -11.72
N ASN A 15 -17.11 -3.66 -12.30
CA ASN A 15 -17.18 -3.82 -13.75
C ASN A 15 -17.66 -2.54 -14.43
N LEU A 16 -18.56 -1.73 -13.86
CA LEU A 16 -18.97 -0.44 -14.44
C LEU A 16 -17.86 0.59 -14.35
N HIS A 17 -17.08 0.63 -13.28
CA HIS A 17 -15.95 1.55 -13.15
C HIS A 17 -14.82 1.16 -14.10
N ILE A 18 -14.56 -0.15 -14.23
CA ILE A 18 -13.61 -0.72 -15.19
C ILE A 18 -14.14 -0.56 -16.63
N PHE A 19 -15.44 -0.73 -16.90
CA PHE A 19 -16.06 -0.51 -18.22
C PHE A 19 -16.12 0.97 -18.59
N ARG A 20 -16.39 1.85 -17.63
CA ARG A 20 -16.32 3.30 -17.83
C ARG A 20 -14.87 3.74 -18.05
N GLN A 21 -13.89 3.00 -17.52
CA GLN A 21 -12.47 3.07 -17.87
C GLN A 21 -12.08 2.31 -19.17
N GLU A 22 -12.90 1.40 -19.70
CA GLU A 22 -12.70 0.75 -21.01
C GLU A 22 -13.12 1.67 -22.16
N ASN A 23 -14.13 2.52 -21.96
CA ASN A 23 -14.64 3.42 -23.00
C ASN A 23 -13.94 4.79 -23.05
N THR A 24 -13.04 5.08 -22.13
CA THR A 24 -12.25 6.32 -22.12
C THR A 24 -10.81 5.97 -22.44
N SER A 25 -10.30 6.50 -23.55
CA SER A 25 -8.90 6.46 -24.01
C SER A 25 -7.92 7.17 -23.07
N ASP A 26 -8.32 7.40 -21.82
CA ASP A 26 -7.94 8.54 -21.00
C ASP A 26 -7.71 8.07 -19.56
N LEU A 27 -6.74 7.16 -19.37
CA LEU A 27 -6.14 6.98 -18.04
C LEU A 27 -5.10 8.08 -17.85
N TYR A 28 -5.51 9.14 -17.15
CA TYR A 28 -4.65 10.29 -16.92
C TYR A 28 -3.67 10.06 -15.78
N PHE A 29 -4.03 9.36 -14.71
CA PHE A 29 -3.27 9.40 -13.45
C PHE A 29 -2.03 8.48 -13.43
N SER A 30 -0.91 8.98 -12.90
CA SER A 30 0.33 8.21 -12.73
C SER A 30 0.39 7.39 -11.43
N VAL A 31 -0.47 7.71 -10.45
CA VAL A 31 -0.53 7.02 -9.15
C VAL A 31 -1.96 6.54 -8.91
N TYR A 32 -2.13 5.22 -8.75
CA TYR A 32 -3.42 4.60 -8.39
C TYR A 32 -3.38 4.18 -6.93
N VAL A 33 -4.36 4.59 -6.13
CA VAL A 33 -4.57 4.04 -4.79
C VAL A 33 -5.70 3.03 -4.87
N PHE A 34 -5.38 1.76 -4.63
CA PHE A 34 -6.30 0.64 -4.69
C PHE A 34 -6.72 0.23 -3.28
N VAL A 35 -8.03 0.26 -3.02
CA VAL A 35 -8.64 -0.20 -1.77
C VAL A 35 -9.68 -1.24 -2.12
N GLY A 36 -9.41 -2.49 -1.81
CA GLY A 36 -10.27 -3.61 -2.16
C GLY A 36 -9.59 -4.94 -1.90
N GLU A 37 -10.30 -6.03 -2.18
CA GLU A 37 -9.77 -7.37 -1.94
C GLU A 37 -8.55 -7.69 -2.81
N HIS A 38 -7.69 -8.55 -2.27
CA HIS A 38 -6.45 -8.97 -2.94
C HIS A 38 -6.70 -9.61 -4.31
N ILE A 39 -7.82 -10.33 -4.45
CA ILE A 39 -8.25 -10.88 -5.73
C ILE A 39 -8.48 -9.73 -6.71
N ALA A 40 -9.33 -8.75 -6.41
CA ALA A 40 -9.59 -7.62 -7.31
C ALA A 40 -8.31 -6.82 -7.67
N LEU A 41 -7.35 -6.68 -6.75
CA LEU A 41 -6.05 -6.05 -7.05
C LEU A 41 -5.32 -6.77 -8.20
N ILE A 42 -5.26 -8.10 -8.15
CA ILE A 42 -4.57 -8.88 -9.20
C ILE A 42 -5.25 -8.64 -10.57
N ASP A 43 -6.57 -8.43 -10.63
CA ASP A 43 -7.30 -8.24 -11.90
C ASP A 43 -7.00 -6.86 -12.46
N PHE A 44 -7.05 -5.87 -11.56
CA PHE A 44 -6.72 -4.50 -11.87
C PHE A 44 -5.31 -4.38 -12.45
N VAL A 45 -4.30 -4.96 -11.78
CA VAL A 45 -2.90 -4.92 -12.23
C VAL A 45 -2.72 -5.63 -13.57
N LYS A 46 -3.34 -6.80 -13.75
CA LYS A 46 -3.30 -7.53 -15.03
C LYS A 46 -3.94 -6.73 -16.17
N CYS A 47 -5.06 -6.05 -15.90
CA CYS A 47 -5.72 -5.19 -16.88
C CYS A 47 -4.79 -4.04 -17.32
N LEU A 48 -4.15 -3.36 -16.36
CA LEU A 48 -3.19 -2.28 -16.66
C LEU A 48 -1.98 -2.80 -17.45
N GLN A 49 -1.45 -3.98 -17.09
CA GLN A 49 -0.35 -4.62 -17.79
C GLN A 49 -0.71 -4.98 -19.23
N ARG A 50 -1.89 -5.56 -19.48
CA ARG A 50 -2.36 -5.92 -20.84
C ARG A 50 -2.59 -4.69 -21.72
N ARG A 51 -2.90 -3.54 -21.13
CA ARG A 51 -2.98 -2.25 -21.83
C ARG A 51 -1.61 -1.62 -22.09
N GLY A 52 -0.51 -2.24 -21.64
CA GLY A 52 0.85 -1.72 -21.77
C GLY A 52 1.15 -0.50 -20.89
N LEU A 53 0.30 -0.21 -19.89
CA LEU A 53 0.46 0.98 -19.05
C LEU A 53 1.61 0.82 -18.05
N LEU A 54 1.87 -0.40 -17.59
CA LEU A 54 2.89 -0.64 -16.56
C LEU A 54 4.30 -0.87 -17.13
N ASP A 55 4.45 -0.92 -18.46
CA ASP A 55 5.71 -1.26 -19.13
C ASP A 55 6.76 -0.15 -19.06
N SER A 56 6.33 1.12 -19.09
CA SER A 56 7.24 2.26 -19.12
C SER A 56 7.81 2.62 -17.74
N GLY A 57 7.13 2.20 -16.67
CA GLY A 57 7.43 2.63 -15.30
C GLY A 57 6.93 4.03 -14.95
N ASP A 58 6.03 4.60 -15.75
CA ASP A 58 5.42 5.90 -15.45
C ASP A 58 4.24 5.79 -14.47
N TYR A 59 3.80 4.57 -14.16
CA TYR A 59 2.62 4.30 -13.35
C TYR A 59 2.96 3.43 -12.13
N VAL A 60 2.33 3.74 -11.00
CA VAL A 60 2.42 2.95 -9.77
C VAL A 60 1.02 2.68 -9.20
N VAL A 61 0.84 1.48 -8.65
CA VAL A 61 -0.36 1.08 -7.93
C VAL A 61 0.00 0.90 -6.46
N ILE A 62 -0.60 1.69 -5.59
CA ILE A 62 -0.48 1.59 -4.14
C ILE A 62 -1.71 0.86 -3.63
N SER A 63 -1.56 -0.39 -3.20
CA SER A 63 -2.64 -1.15 -2.58
C SER A 63 -2.56 -1.02 -1.07
N VAL A 64 -3.69 -0.76 -0.42
CA VAL A 64 -3.82 -0.84 1.04
C VAL A 64 -4.50 -2.16 1.39
N ASP A 65 -3.87 -2.95 2.24
CA ASP A 65 -4.37 -4.25 2.69
C ASP A 65 -4.44 -4.28 4.22
N ASP A 66 -5.45 -4.93 4.76
CA ASP A 66 -5.63 -5.18 6.19
C ASP A 66 -5.00 -6.52 6.62
N GLU A 67 -4.65 -7.40 5.68
CA GLU A 67 -3.88 -8.60 5.94
C GLU A 67 -2.39 -8.28 6.18
N ILE A 68 -1.85 -8.84 7.26
CA ILE A 68 -0.43 -8.78 7.58
C ILE A 68 0.35 -9.61 6.55
N TYR A 69 1.44 -9.03 6.03
CA TYR A 69 2.36 -9.76 5.17
C TYR A 69 2.85 -11.07 5.82
N ASP A 70 2.71 -12.18 5.11
CA ASP A 70 3.25 -13.49 5.49
C ASP A 70 4.44 -13.86 4.57
N PRO A 71 5.66 -13.93 5.11
CA PRO A 71 6.85 -14.35 4.34
C PRO A 71 6.67 -15.71 3.66
N ASN A 72 5.88 -16.63 4.23
CA ASN A 72 5.65 -17.96 3.66
C ASN A 72 4.78 -17.92 2.39
N ARG A 73 3.99 -16.84 2.20
CA ARG A 73 3.11 -16.63 1.04
C ARG A 73 3.70 -15.65 0.03
N ARG A 74 4.97 -15.24 0.17
CA ARG A 74 5.62 -14.20 -0.63
C ARG A 74 5.54 -14.37 -2.16
N ILE A 75 5.45 -15.61 -2.64
CA ILE A 75 5.30 -15.94 -4.08
C ILE A 75 3.82 -15.91 -4.49
N ASN A 76 2.93 -16.33 -3.60
CA ASN A 76 1.50 -16.49 -3.89
C ASN A 76 0.75 -15.15 -3.88
N ILE A 77 1.35 -14.08 -3.32
CA ILE A 77 0.77 -12.72 -3.33
C ILE A 77 0.58 -12.19 -4.76
N ILE A 78 1.34 -12.67 -5.75
CA ILE A 78 1.16 -12.23 -7.15
C ILE A 78 0.21 -13.14 -7.94
N ARG A 79 -0.43 -14.12 -7.30
CA ARG A 79 -1.24 -15.17 -7.94
C ARG A 79 -2.57 -15.42 -7.23
N ARG A 80 -3.49 -16.10 -7.92
CA ARG A 80 -4.73 -16.60 -7.31
C ARG A 80 -4.80 -18.10 -7.44
N ASP A 81 -3.88 -18.80 -6.77
CA ASP A 81 -3.75 -20.26 -6.89
C ASP A 81 -5.06 -21.04 -6.66
N TYR A 82 -5.98 -20.49 -5.87
CA TYR A 82 -7.29 -21.10 -5.60
C TYR A 82 -8.35 -20.89 -6.72
N LEU A 83 -8.27 -19.79 -7.47
CA LEU A 83 -9.26 -19.43 -8.49
C LEU A 83 -8.78 -19.71 -9.91
N ASP A 84 -7.48 -19.51 -10.18
CA ASP A 84 -6.88 -19.68 -11.51
C ASP A 84 -7.18 -21.06 -12.15
N PRO A 85 -7.26 -22.20 -11.41
CA PRO A 85 -7.63 -23.49 -12.00
C PRO A 85 -9.07 -23.58 -12.55
N PHE A 86 -9.97 -22.70 -12.12
CA PHE A 86 -11.39 -22.71 -12.48
C PHE A 86 -11.76 -21.65 -13.53
N LEU A 87 -10.79 -20.83 -13.95
CA LEU A 87 -10.98 -19.79 -14.96
C LEU A 87 -10.47 -20.31 -16.32
N ASN A 88 -11.29 -20.16 -17.36
CA ASN A 88 -10.96 -20.58 -18.73
C ASN A 88 -9.90 -19.68 -19.41
N GLU A 89 -9.55 -18.56 -18.81
CA GLU A 89 -8.49 -17.71 -19.31
C GLU A 89 -7.14 -18.23 -18.78
N THR A 90 -6.26 -18.68 -19.67
CA THR A 90 -4.91 -19.12 -19.31
C THR A 90 -4.05 -17.91 -18.93
N TRP A 91 -4.11 -17.50 -17.67
CA TRP A 91 -3.40 -16.35 -17.10
C TRP A 91 -1.92 -16.66 -16.84
N GLY A 92 -1.23 -17.11 -17.90
CA GLY A 92 -0.01 -17.92 -17.80
C GLY A 92 1.24 -17.35 -18.44
N ASN A 93 1.22 -16.15 -19.04
CA ASN A 93 2.47 -15.55 -19.50
C ASN A 93 3.13 -14.81 -18.34
N GLY A 94 4.41 -15.08 -18.07
CA GLY A 94 5.19 -14.39 -17.04
C GLY A 94 5.17 -12.85 -17.18
N THR A 95 4.78 -12.33 -18.34
CA THR A 95 4.53 -10.92 -18.62
C THR A 95 3.40 -10.32 -17.78
N ASP A 96 2.31 -11.05 -17.53
CA ASP A 96 1.17 -10.54 -16.75
C ASP A 96 1.58 -10.30 -15.28
N LEU A 97 2.48 -11.15 -14.79
CA LEU A 97 3.05 -11.05 -13.45
C LEU A 97 4.11 -9.93 -13.33
N MET A 98 4.69 -9.46 -14.44
CA MET A 98 5.63 -8.34 -14.41
C MET A 98 4.94 -7.02 -14.02
N GLY A 99 3.63 -6.89 -14.23
CA GLY A 99 2.86 -5.72 -13.79
C GLY A 99 2.94 -5.49 -12.28
N PHE A 100 3.16 -6.55 -11.48
CA PHE A 100 3.35 -6.43 -10.04
C PHE A 100 4.64 -5.69 -9.63
N ARG A 101 5.58 -5.47 -10.55
CA ARG A 101 6.74 -4.60 -10.30
C ARG A 101 6.34 -3.15 -10.06
N SER A 102 5.18 -2.74 -10.56
CA SER A 102 4.61 -1.41 -10.36
C SER A 102 3.66 -1.35 -9.15
N VAL A 103 3.57 -2.40 -8.35
CA VAL A 103 2.69 -2.48 -7.18
C VAL A 103 3.48 -2.27 -5.89
N LEU A 104 3.04 -1.31 -5.09
CA LEU A 104 3.43 -1.14 -3.69
C LEU A 104 2.26 -1.57 -2.81
N LYS A 105 2.46 -2.60 -1.99
CA LYS A 105 1.45 -3.09 -1.07
C LYS A 105 1.75 -2.59 0.34
N LEU A 106 0.86 -1.76 0.88
CA LEU A 106 0.91 -1.29 2.25
C LEU A 106 0.17 -2.28 3.15
N THR A 107 0.87 -2.87 4.11
CA THR A 107 0.32 -3.88 5.04
C THR A 107 0.69 -3.51 6.47
N PRO A 108 -0.09 -3.92 7.49
CA PRO A 108 0.37 -3.83 8.87
C PRO A 108 1.69 -4.59 9.03
N SER A 109 2.63 -4.02 9.78
CA SER A 109 3.99 -4.56 9.88
C SER A 109 4.00 -5.96 10.47
N HIS A 110 4.69 -6.87 9.77
CA HIS A 110 4.92 -8.22 10.27
C HIS A 110 5.68 -8.18 11.61
N PRO A 111 5.32 -8.99 12.62
CA PRO A 111 6.04 -9.07 13.88
C PRO A 111 7.53 -9.34 13.66
N ARG A 112 8.39 -8.55 14.30
CA ARG A 112 9.85 -8.64 14.17
C ARG A 112 10.51 -9.42 15.30
N ASP A 113 9.82 -9.60 16.43
CA ASP A 113 10.34 -10.41 17.53
C ASP A 113 10.40 -11.91 17.11
N PRO A 114 11.60 -12.53 17.09
CA PRO A 114 11.74 -13.96 16.79
C PRO A 114 10.91 -14.88 17.70
N ASN A 115 10.59 -14.42 18.92
CA ASN A 115 9.82 -15.19 19.90
C ASN A 115 8.30 -14.99 19.75
N TYR A 116 7.85 -14.11 18.85
CA TYR A 116 6.42 -13.81 18.69
C TYR A 116 5.60 -15.05 18.32
N ARG A 117 6.17 -15.96 17.52
CA ARG A 117 5.55 -17.24 17.19
C ARG A 117 5.30 -18.09 18.43
N TYR A 118 6.31 -18.22 19.28
CA TYR A 118 6.21 -18.96 20.54
C TYR A 118 5.16 -18.34 21.47
N LEU A 119 5.10 -17.00 21.53
CA LEU A 119 4.06 -16.30 22.28
C LEU A 119 2.66 -16.64 21.76
N CYS A 120 2.46 -16.64 20.44
CA CYS A 120 1.19 -17.03 19.83
C CYS A 120 0.77 -18.47 20.19
N GLU A 121 1.72 -19.40 20.17
CA GLU A 121 1.49 -20.79 20.60
C GLU A 121 1.10 -20.87 22.08
N LYS A 122 1.73 -20.08 22.95
CA LYS A 122 1.38 -19.98 24.37
C LYS A 122 -0.01 -19.38 24.59
N ILE A 123 -0.38 -18.32 23.84
CA ILE A 123 -1.72 -17.71 23.89
C ILE A 123 -2.78 -18.76 23.53
N LYS A 124 -2.56 -19.48 22.41
CA LYS A 124 -3.42 -20.60 21.99
C LYS A 124 -3.55 -21.66 23.09
N ALA A 125 -2.42 -22.18 23.60
CA ALA A 125 -2.41 -23.20 24.63
C ALA A 125 -3.06 -22.76 25.96
N THR A 126 -3.08 -21.45 26.23
CA THR A 126 -3.75 -20.88 27.41
C THR A 126 -5.24 -20.70 27.18
N SER A 127 -5.64 -20.29 25.97
CA SER A 127 -7.05 -20.04 25.61
C SER A 127 -7.96 -21.27 25.75
N ILE A 128 -7.41 -22.49 25.62
CA ILE A 128 -8.16 -23.74 25.79
C ILE A 128 -8.38 -24.11 27.26
N LYS A 129 -7.71 -23.43 28.19
CA LYS A 129 -7.81 -23.68 29.64
C LYS A 129 -8.81 -22.70 30.26
N PRO A 130 -9.34 -23.01 31.47
CA PRO A 130 -10.10 -22.02 32.24
C PRO A 130 -9.30 -20.72 32.44
N PRO A 131 -9.96 -19.55 32.45
CA PRO A 131 -11.41 -19.34 32.39
C PRO A 131 -12.00 -19.26 30.96
N PHE A 132 -11.16 -19.27 29.91
CA PHE A 132 -11.62 -19.01 28.54
C PHE A 132 -12.25 -20.23 27.87
N CYS A 133 -11.68 -21.42 28.04
CA CYS A 133 -12.21 -22.68 27.53
C CYS A 133 -12.60 -22.64 26.04
N VAL A 134 -11.77 -21.99 25.20
CA VAL A 134 -12.02 -21.88 23.75
C VAL A 134 -12.12 -23.28 23.13
N PRO A 135 -13.19 -23.60 22.38
CA PRO A 135 -13.38 -24.92 21.80
C PRO A 135 -12.18 -25.35 20.94
N TYR A 136 -11.58 -26.48 21.30
CA TYR A 136 -10.45 -27.05 20.60
C TYR A 136 -10.91 -28.11 19.60
N HIS A 137 -10.64 -27.89 18.31
CA HIS A 137 -10.74 -28.93 17.30
C HIS A 137 -9.39 -29.09 16.59
N HIS A 138 -8.75 -30.26 16.74
CA HIS A 138 -7.39 -30.53 16.25
C HIS A 138 -7.13 -30.11 14.79
N LYS A 139 -8.10 -30.28 13.89
CA LYS A 139 -7.98 -29.87 12.47
C LYS A 139 -8.03 -28.37 12.23
N ILE A 140 -8.67 -27.61 13.11
CA ILE A 140 -8.90 -26.16 12.97
C ILE A 140 -7.88 -25.38 13.80
N PHE A 141 -7.51 -25.91 14.97
CA PHE A 141 -6.69 -25.18 15.93
C PHE A 141 -5.26 -24.93 15.43
N ASN A 142 -4.71 -25.84 14.64
CA ASN A 142 -3.40 -25.67 14.03
C ASN A 142 -3.40 -24.60 12.93
N SER A 143 -4.54 -24.34 12.27
CA SER A 143 -4.66 -23.34 11.20
C SER A 143 -5.18 -21.98 11.66
N ILE A 144 -5.78 -21.87 12.85
CA ILE A 144 -6.19 -20.57 13.41
C ILE A 144 -4.95 -19.72 13.67
N SER A 145 -4.87 -18.51 13.12
CA SER A 145 -3.86 -17.51 13.51
C SER A 145 -4.30 -16.78 14.78
N VAL A 146 -3.34 -16.34 15.60
CA VAL A 146 -3.65 -15.42 16.70
C VAL A 146 -3.86 -14.04 16.07
N PRO A 147 -5.00 -13.37 16.30
CA PRO A 147 -5.25 -12.04 15.77
C PRO A 147 -4.24 -11.03 16.34
N ILE A 148 -3.78 -10.09 15.52
CA ILE A 148 -2.83 -9.05 15.93
C ILE A 148 -3.36 -8.17 17.07
N GLN A 149 -4.68 -8.06 17.18
CA GLN A 149 -5.37 -7.37 18.27
C GLN A 149 -5.05 -7.97 19.64
N ALA A 150 -4.66 -9.26 19.71
CA ALA A 150 -4.18 -9.86 20.95
C ALA A 150 -2.86 -9.23 21.43
N ALA A 151 -1.95 -8.90 20.50
CA ALA A 151 -0.72 -8.18 20.83
C ALA A 151 -1.01 -6.73 21.22
N TYR A 152 -1.93 -6.05 20.52
CA TYR A 152 -2.35 -4.70 20.90
C TYR A 152 -2.94 -4.65 22.31
N LEU A 153 -3.76 -5.63 22.69
CA LEU A 153 -4.31 -5.72 24.03
C LEU A 153 -3.24 -6.01 25.08
N TYR A 154 -2.27 -6.87 24.78
CA TYR A 154 -1.13 -7.10 25.65
C TYR A 154 -0.35 -5.80 25.89
N ASP A 155 -0.01 -5.10 24.81
CA ASP A 155 0.71 -3.83 24.88
C ASP A 155 -0.07 -2.78 25.68
N ALA A 156 -1.38 -2.64 25.45
CA ALA A 156 -2.23 -1.71 26.19
C ALA A 156 -2.19 -1.95 27.71
N VAL A 157 -2.24 -3.22 28.15
CA VAL A 157 -2.12 -3.57 29.57
C VAL A 157 -0.74 -3.22 30.11
N MET A 158 0.33 -3.50 29.36
CA MET A 158 1.70 -3.19 29.77
C MET A 158 1.95 -1.69 29.87
N ILE A 159 1.43 -0.90 28.92
CA ILE A 159 1.50 0.56 28.92
C ILE A 159 0.78 1.13 30.14
N TYR A 160 -0.44 0.66 30.42
CA TYR A 160 -1.21 1.05 31.60
C TYR A 160 -0.48 0.68 32.89
N ALA A 161 0.02 -0.55 33.00
CA ALA A 161 0.73 -1.02 34.19
C ALA A 161 1.99 -0.19 34.49
N ARG A 162 2.77 0.16 33.45
CA ARG A 162 3.92 1.06 33.56
C ARG A 162 3.48 2.44 34.09
N ALA A 163 2.48 3.05 33.46
CA ALA A 163 2.00 4.37 33.85
C ALA A 163 1.45 4.40 35.28
N LEU A 164 0.67 3.38 35.67
CA LEU A 164 0.15 3.25 37.03
C LEU A 164 1.28 3.05 38.05
N THR A 165 2.32 2.29 37.71
CA THR A 165 3.49 2.10 38.58
C THR A 165 4.20 3.43 38.84
N GLU A 166 4.33 4.29 37.83
CA GLU A 166 4.89 5.64 37.98
C GLU A 166 3.99 6.57 38.83
N VAL A 167 2.67 6.46 38.72
CA VAL A 167 1.72 7.20 39.60
C VAL A 167 1.91 6.77 41.06
N LEU A 168 1.92 5.45 41.31
CA LEU A 168 2.09 4.89 42.65
C LEU A 168 3.46 5.25 43.25
N GLY A 169 4.53 5.18 42.44
CA GLY A 169 5.88 5.55 42.86
C GLY A 169 6.01 7.02 43.27
N ASN A 170 5.17 7.90 42.71
CA ASN A 170 5.11 9.32 43.06
C ASN A 170 4.13 9.63 44.21
N ASN A 171 3.53 8.61 44.85
CA ASN A 171 2.46 8.76 45.85
C ASN A 171 1.24 9.56 45.35
N GLU A 172 0.95 9.48 44.05
CA GLU A 172 -0.25 10.07 43.45
C GLU A 172 -1.45 9.12 43.54
N ASP A 173 -2.68 9.65 43.38
CA ASP A 173 -3.90 8.84 43.44
C ASP A 173 -4.01 7.90 42.23
N PRO A 174 -4.02 6.56 42.41
CA PRO A 174 -4.18 5.60 41.31
C PRO A 174 -5.55 5.66 40.63
N ARG A 175 -6.53 6.38 41.19
CA ARG A 175 -7.85 6.60 40.56
C ARG A 175 -7.87 7.85 39.67
N ASN A 176 -6.80 8.65 39.67
CA ASN A 176 -6.69 9.80 38.79
C ASN A 176 -6.31 9.37 37.37
N GLY A 177 -7.31 9.09 36.55
CA GLY A 177 -7.13 8.69 35.15
C GLY A 177 -6.35 9.71 34.31
N THR A 178 -6.48 11.01 34.60
CA THR A 178 -5.73 12.06 33.91
C THR A 178 -4.24 11.96 34.22
N ALA A 179 -3.86 11.72 35.47
CA ALA A 179 -2.47 11.53 35.87
C ALA A 179 -1.83 10.27 35.25
N ILE A 180 -2.63 9.21 35.05
CA ILE A 180 -2.21 8.01 34.32
C ILE A 180 -2.01 8.33 32.84
N LEU A 181 -3.00 8.95 32.20
CA LEU A 181 -2.95 9.26 30.77
C LEU A 181 -1.78 10.18 30.41
N HIS A 182 -1.47 11.17 31.26
CA HIS A 182 -0.31 12.05 31.08
C HIS A 182 1.04 11.29 31.03
N ARG A 183 1.13 10.09 31.62
CA ARG A 183 2.34 9.23 31.57
C ARG A 183 2.36 8.28 30.37
N ILE A 184 1.25 8.21 29.63
CA ILE A 184 1.06 7.37 28.44
C ILE A 184 1.34 8.18 27.16
N VAL A 185 0.76 9.37 27.04
CA VAL A 185 0.84 10.22 25.83
C VAL A 185 2.23 10.80 25.60
N ASN A 186 2.51 11.20 24.36
CA ASN A 186 3.81 11.74 23.91
C ASN A 186 5.00 10.86 24.28
N ARG A 187 4.82 9.54 24.21
CA ARG A 187 5.83 8.58 24.68
C ARG A 187 5.82 7.32 23.84
N SER A 188 7.01 6.78 23.62
CA SER A 188 7.17 5.48 22.97
C SER A 188 7.04 4.31 23.95
N TYR A 189 6.63 3.16 23.42
CA TYR A 189 6.73 1.86 24.08
C TYR A 189 7.26 0.82 23.09
N HIS A 190 7.90 -0.22 23.62
CA HIS A 190 8.34 -1.35 22.83
C HIS A 190 7.20 -2.38 22.79
N SER A 191 6.63 -2.62 21.60
CA SER A 191 5.57 -3.61 21.41
C SER A 191 6.11 -5.02 21.60
N ILE A 192 5.26 -5.91 22.11
CA ILE A 192 5.51 -7.36 22.13
C ILE A 192 5.76 -7.95 20.74
N GLN A 193 5.43 -7.21 19.67
CA GLN A 193 5.71 -7.59 18.29
C GLN A 193 7.16 -7.26 17.86
N GLY A 194 7.96 -6.60 18.70
CA GLY A 194 9.38 -6.33 18.43
C GLY A 194 9.65 -5.01 17.69
N TYR A 195 8.77 -4.02 17.83
CA TYR A 195 8.98 -2.69 17.29
C TYR A 195 8.51 -1.60 18.24
N ASP A 196 9.15 -0.43 18.17
CA ASP A 196 8.78 0.72 18.98
C ASP A 196 7.60 1.45 18.34
N VAL A 197 6.64 1.82 19.16
CA VAL A 197 5.43 2.55 18.77
C VAL A 197 5.38 3.82 19.60
N PHE A 198 5.15 4.96 18.97
CA PHE A 198 4.93 6.21 19.68
C PHE A 198 3.43 6.47 19.84
N ILE A 199 3.06 7.01 21.01
CA ILE A 199 1.72 7.47 21.32
C ILE A 199 1.77 9.00 21.29
N ASP A 200 0.94 9.61 20.48
CA ASP A 200 0.94 11.06 20.30
C ASP A 200 0.27 11.80 21.47
N GLY A 201 0.16 13.13 21.32
CA GLY A 201 -0.44 13.99 22.34
C GLY A 201 -1.95 13.82 22.50
N ASN A 202 -2.63 13.23 21.49
CA ASN A 202 -4.05 12.91 21.54
C ASN A 202 -4.31 11.53 22.17
N GLY A 203 -3.25 10.75 22.40
CA GLY A 203 -3.36 9.39 22.91
C GLY A 203 -3.52 8.34 21.82
N ASP A 204 -3.29 8.70 20.57
CA ASP A 204 -3.34 7.78 19.44
C ASP A 204 -1.98 7.12 19.24
N ALA A 205 -1.98 5.78 19.13
CA ALA A 205 -0.78 5.03 18.83
C ALA A 205 -0.51 5.05 17.32
N GLU A 206 0.75 5.27 16.95
CA GLU A 206 1.17 5.26 15.56
C GLU A 206 0.90 3.90 14.88
N GLY A 207 0.32 3.95 13.68
CA GLY A 207 0.14 2.77 12.85
C GLY A 207 1.47 2.28 12.29
N ASN A 208 1.86 1.05 12.62
CA ASN A 208 3.04 0.41 12.04
C ASN A 208 2.67 -0.28 10.73
N PHE A 209 3.10 0.34 9.64
CA PHE A 209 2.88 -0.18 8.29
C PHE A 209 4.21 -0.46 7.60
N THR A 210 4.21 -1.55 6.83
CA THR A 210 5.31 -1.98 5.99
C THR A 210 4.89 -1.93 4.53
N VAL A 211 5.74 -1.32 3.72
CA VAL A 211 5.63 -1.38 2.26
C VAL A 211 6.26 -2.68 1.79
N VAL A 212 5.52 -3.43 0.99
CA VAL A 212 5.94 -4.67 0.34
C VAL A 212 5.95 -4.42 -1.17
N ALA A 213 7.04 -4.79 -1.84
CA ALA A 213 7.20 -4.62 -3.28
C ALA A 213 7.77 -5.91 -3.90
N LEU A 214 7.57 -6.08 -5.21
CA LEU A 214 8.13 -7.21 -5.95
C LEU A 214 9.63 -6.98 -6.18
N LEU A 215 10.47 -7.86 -5.65
CA LEU A 215 11.92 -7.79 -5.79
C LEU A 215 12.48 -9.11 -6.33
N ASP A 216 13.67 -9.07 -6.93
CA ASP A 216 14.44 -10.26 -7.25
C ASP A 216 14.65 -11.14 -6.01
N ASP A 217 14.45 -12.45 -6.17
CA ASP A 217 14.55 -13.44 -5.11
C ASP A 217 15.34 -14.66 -5.58
N ARG A 218 16.57 -14.79 -5.08
CA ARG A 218 17.49 -15.87 -5.46
C ARG A 218 17.09 -17.23 -4.91
N ASP A 219 16.24 -17.25 -3.88
CA ASP A 219 15.78 -18.48 -3.26
C ASP A 219 14.62 -19.10 -4.05
N VAL A 220 14.01 -18.34 -4.96
CA VAL A 220 12.90 -18.77 -5.80
C VAL A 220 13.43 -19.42 -7.08
N ASN A 221 13.88 -20.66 -6.95
CA ASN A 221 14.29 -21.50 -8.08
C ASN A 221 13.08 -22.24 -8.68
N GLY A 222 12.94 -22.19 -10.01
CA GLY A 222 11.90 -22.95 -10.74
C GLY A 222 10.51 -22.29 -10.84
N SER A 223 10.34 -21.05 -10.35
CA SER A 223 9.16 -20.24 -10.64
C SER A 223 9.27 -19.59 -12.02
N ILE A 224 8.11 -19.32 -12.64
CA ILE A 224 7.99 -18.56 -13.90
C ILE A 224 8.67 -17.17 -13.79
N LEU A 225 8.75 -16.61 -12.59
CA LEU A 225 9.50 -15.39 -12.27
C LEU A 225 10.40 -15.62 -11.05
N PRO A 226 11.71 -15.30 -11.12
CA PRO A 226 12.64 -15.36 -9.99
C PRO A 226 12.50 -14.12 -9.09
N MET A 227 11.27 -13.75 -8.76
CA MET A 227 10.92 -12.59 -7.97
C MET A 227 9.86 -12.96 -6.92
N SER A 228 9.84 -12.25 -5.80
CA SER A 228 8.82 -12.41 -4.77
C SER A 228 8.48 -11.08 -4.10
N MET A 229 7.28 -11.00 -3.53
CA MET A 229 6.84 -9.83 -2.78
C MET A 229 7.57 -9.79 -1.43
N GLN A 230 8.35 -8.75 -1.20
CA GLN A 230 9.24 -8.64 -0.05
C GLN A 230 9.08 -7.28 0.65
N PRO A 231 9.23 -7.21 1.98
CA PRO A 231 9.25 -5.95 2.72
C PRO A 231 10.41 -5.06 2.24
N VAL A 232 10.14 -3.79 1.96
CA VAL A 232 11.17 -2.84 1.50
C VAL A 232 11.35 -1.66 2.43
N GLY A 233 10.31 -1.26 3.16
CA GLY A 233 10.38 -0.10 4.03
C GLY A 233 9.21 0.01 4.97
N TYR A 234 9.28 1.00 5.85
CA TYR A 234 8.29 1.30 6.88
C TYR A 234 8.17 2.81 7.06
N PHE A 235 7.16 3.22 7.81
CA PHE A 235 6.90 4.61 8.13
C PHE A 235 7.25 4.88 9.59
N GLN A 236 7.94 6.00 9.86
CA GLN A 236 8.31 6.40 11.21
C GLN A 236 8.18 7.91 11.37
N TYR A 237 7.57 8.37 12.45
CA TYR A 237 7.55 9.79 12.78
C TYR A 237 8.91 10.24 13.29
N LYS A 238 9.23 11.52 13.07
CA LYS A 238 10.42 12.12 13.66
C LYS A 238 10.23 12.23 15.18
N PRO A 239 11.22 11.79 15.98
CA PRO A 239 11.16 11.91 17.43
C PRO A 239 11.30 13.37 17.92
N ASP A 240 11.69 14.29 17.03
CA ASP A 240 11.87 15.70 17.39
C ASP A 240 10.49 16.35 17.58
N GLY A 241 10.17 16.68 18.83
CA GLY A 241 8.88 17.17 19.36
C GLY A 241 8.30 18.47 18.79
N ASN A 242 8.61 18.81 17.54
CA ASN A 242 7.83 19.73 16.73
C ASN A 242 6.70 18.98 16.02
N SER A 243 5.96 18.19 16.80
CA SER A 243 4.75 17.50 16.37
C SER A 243 3.68 18.54 16.10
N THR A 244 3.74 19.18 14.93
CA THR A 244 2.57 19.88 14.41
C THR A 244 1.45 18.84 14.28
N PRO A 245 0.17 19.20 14.49
CA PRO A 245 -0.96 18.29 14.35
C PRO A 245 -1.13 17.66 12.94
N TYR A 246 -0.23 17.99 12.00
CA TYR A 246 -0.18 17.50 10.63
C TYR A 246 1.17 16.84 10.29
N ALA A 247 1.97 16.44 11.29
CA ALA A 247 3.18 15.68 11.02
C ALA A 247 2.81 14.40 10.25
N VAL A 248 3.49 14.15 9.15
CA VAL A 248 3.35 12.91 8.37
C VAL A 248 4.58 12.03 8.63
N PRO A 249 4.42 10.71 8.73
CA PRO A 249 5.55 9.83 8.98
C PRO A 249 6.46 9.77 7.75
N GLU A 250 7.75 9.61 8.00
CA GLU A 250 8.75 9.49 6.94
C GLU A 250 8.92 8.03 6.53
N PHE A 251 8.94 7.79 5.22
CA PHE A 251 9.28 6.47 4.68
C PHE A 251 10.77 6.19 4.85
N ARG A 252 11.09 5.01 5.38
CA ARG A 252 12.46 4.52 5.56
C ARG A 252 12.60 3.13 4.97
N TYR A 253 13.68 2.90 4.23
CA TYR A 253 14.03 1.57 3.77
C TYR A 253 14.43 0.67 4.95
N LEU A 254 14.01 -0.60 4.91
CA LEU A 254 14.48 -1.63 5.84
C LEU A 254 15.96 -1.96 5.60
N ASP A 255 16.34 -2.00 4.31
CA ASP A 255 17.69 -2.27 3.84
C ASP A 255 17.96 -1.32 2.65
N ALA A 256 18.89 -0.37 2.84
CA ALA A 256 19.23 0.62 1.82
C ALA A 256 19.92 0.00 0.59
N GLN A 257 20.50 -1.19 0.74
CA GLN A 257 21.11 -1.96 -0.35
C GLN A 257 20.07 -2.74 -1.15
N ARG A 258 18.82 -2.82 -0.66
CA ARG A 258 17.69 -3.50 -1.32
C ARG A 258 16.49 -2.56 -1.51
N PRO A 259 16.64 -1.46 -2.26
CA PRO A 259 15.55 -0.51 -2.49
C PRO A 259 14.46 -1.11 -3.39
N ILE A 260 13.36 -0.36 -3.54
CA ILE A 260 12.32 -0.67 -4.52
C ILE A 260 12.93 -0.70 -5.93
N GLN A 261 12.70 -1.80 -6.66
CA GLN A 261 13.18 -2.01 -8.01
C GLN A 261 12.22 -1.41 -9.06
N TRP A 262 12.15 -0.08 -9.09
CA TRP A 262 11.27 0.67 -10.00
C TRP A 262 11.42 0.24 -11.46
N VAL A 263 10.29 0.07 -12.14
CA VAL A 263 10.26 -0.07 -13.60
C VAL A 263 10.81 1.23 -14.21
N GLY A 264 11.69 1.12 -15.21
CA GLY A 264 12.40 2.28 -15.77
C GLY A 264 13.53 2.83 -14.87
N GLY A 265 13.77 2.25 -13.70
CA GLY A 265 14.91 2.55 -12.81
C GLY A 265 14.75 3.80 -11.94
N ASN A 266 13.64 4.54 -12.06
CA ASN A 266 13.40 5.77 -11.30
C ASN A 266 11.99 5.77 -10.69
N LEU A 267 11.83 6.54 -9.61
CA LEU A 267 10.52 6.79 -9.01
C LEU A 267 9.58 7.41 -10.07
N PRO A 268 8.37 6.85 -10.29
CA PRO A 268 7.39 7.41 -11.20
C PRO A 268 7.00 8.84 -10.81
N ARG A 269 6.73 9.69 -11.80
CA ARG A 269 6.27 11.06 -11.54
C ARG A 269 4.82 11.03 -11.06
N ALA A 270 4.47 11.92 -10.15
CA ALA A 270 3.07 12.10 -9.75
C ALA A 270 2.20 12.66 -10.88
N GLU A 271 2.82 13.36 -11.84
CA GLU A 271 2.14 14.00 -12.97
C GLU A 271 3.01 13.92 -14.24
N PRO A 272 2.42 13.67 -15.42
CA PRO A 272 3.11 13.72 -16.70
C PRO A 272 3.75 15.09 -16.98
N ILE A 273 4.80 15.10 -17.81
CA ILE A 273 5.56 16.31 -18.15
C ILE A 273 4.66 17.39 -18.79
N CYS A 274 3.75 16.97 -19.66
CA CYS A 274 2.82 17.86 -20.35
C CYS A 274 1.53 18.16 -19.56
N GLY A 275 1.43 17.71 -18.31
CA GLY A 275 0.16 17.70 -17.59
C GLY A 275 -0.77 16.62 -18.13
N PHE A 276 -1.84 16.33 -17.40
CA PHE A 276 -2.75 15.24 -17.73
C PHE A 276 -3.49 15.47 -19.05
N TYR A 277 -3.81 16.72 -19.36
CA TYR A 277 -4.55 17.15 -20.54
C TYR A 277 -3.68 17.89 -21.55
N GLY A 278 -2.34 17.78 -21.44
CA GLY A 278 -1.41 18.53 -22.29
C GLY A 278 -1.30 20.02 -21.93
N GLU A 279 -1.89 20.45 -20.81
CA GLU A 279 -2.00 21.85 -20.39
C GLU A 279 -0.67 22.52 -20.09
N LYS A 280 0.39 21.76 -19.80
CA LYS A 280 1.75 22.29 -19.55
C LYS A 280 2.58 22.39 -20.82
N CYS A 281 2.22 21.66 -21.87
CA CYS A 281 2.88 21.69 -23.18
C CYS A 281 2.18 22.66 -24.12
N ILE A 282 1.96 23.90 -23.67
CA ILE A 282 1.38 24.96 -24.48
C ILE A 282 2.36 25.32 -25.59
N TYR A 283 2.04 24.92 -26.82
CA TYR A 283 2.78 25.35 -28.00
C TYR A 283 2.61 26.86 -28.17
N LYS A 284 3.67 27.61 -27.90
CA LYS A 284 3.74 29.03 -28.27
C LYS A 284 4.15 29.09 -29.73
N PRO A 285 3.23 29.41 -30.67
CA PRO A 285 3.61 29.52 -32.06
C PRO A 285 4.67 30.61 -32.20
N ASP A 286 5.75 30.29 -32.93
CA ASP A 286 6.80 31.27 -33.18
C ASP A 286 6.21 32.43 -33.99
N TRP A 287 6.21 33.63 -33.40
CA TRP A 287 5.67 34.83 -34.03
C TRP A 287 6.35 35.12 -35.38
N ARG A 288 7.60 34.64 -35.57
CA ARG A 288 8.34 34.76 -36.83
C ARG A 288 7.71 33.94 -37.95
N LEU A 289 7.19 32.75 -37.65
CA LEU A 289 6.45 31.93 -38.61
C LEU A 289 5.12 32.57 -38.98
N ILE A 290 4.39 33.10 -37.99
CA ILE A 290 3.13 33.82 -38.23
C ILE A 290 3.37 35.07 -39.09
N ALA A 291 4.37 35.87 -38.75
CA ALA A 291 4.74 37.06 -39.51
C ALA A 291 5.19 36.72 -40.94
N GLY A 292 5.99 35.66 -41.10
CA GLY A 292 6.43 35.20 -42.42
C GLY A 292 5.27 34.78 -43.32
N VAL A 293 4.35 33.97 -42.80
CA VAL A 293 3.15 33.53 -43.55
C VAL A 293 2.24 34.72 -43.89
N SER A 294 2.08 35.67 -42.97
CA SER A 294 1.29 36.89 -43.21
C SER A 294 1.91 37.78 -44.29
N CYS A 295 3.24 37.96 -44.29
CA CYS A 295 3.95 38.70 -45.34
C CYS A 295 3.85 38.02 -46.70
N ILE A 296 3.99 36.69 -46.76
CA ILE A 296 3.87 35.94 -48.03
C ILE A 296 2.44 36.04 -48.57
N SER A 297 1.44 35.92 -47.70
CA SER A 297 0.02 36.07 -48.05
C SER A 297 -0.28 37.45 -48.62
N THR A 298 0.22 38.53 -47.99
CA THR A 298 0.00 39.89 -48.47
C THR A 298 0.70 40.14 -49.80
N VAL A 299 1.94 39.67 -49.98
CA VAL A 299 2.66 39.78 -51.26
C VAL A 299 1.94 39.04 -52.37
N LEU A 300 1.44 37.82 -52.12
CA LEU A 300 0.67 37.06 -53.11
C LEU A 300 -0.65 37.75 -53.47
N LEU A 301 -1.34 38.33 -52.51
CA LEU A 301 -2.61 39.02 -52.72
C LEU A 301 -2.43 40.32 -53.52
N VAL A 302 -1.36 41.08 -53.22
CA VAL A 302 -0.97 42.25 -54.01
C VAL A 302 -0.56 41.83 -55.43
N GLY A 303 0.24 40.78 -55.57
CA GLY A 303 0.63 40.23 -56.89
C GLY A 303 -0.57 39.81 -57.74
N LEU A 304 -1.56 39.14 -57.13
CA LEU A 304 -2.82 38.77 -57.78
C LEU A 304 -3.64 40.01 -58.19
N LEU A 305 -3.73 41.03 -57.34
CA LEU A 305 -4.43 42.29 -57.69
C LEU A 305 -3.78 43.02 -58.88
N PHE A 306 -2.46 42.94 -59.01
CA PHE A 306 -1.76 43.49 -60.17
C PHE A 306 -1.84 42.60 -61.41
N ALA A 307 -2.04 41.28 -61.26
CA ALA A 307 -2.21 40.34 -62.38
C ALA A 307 -3.63 40.31 -62.97
N VAL A 308 -4.64 40.77 -62.22
CA VAL A 308 -6.06 40.82 -62.64
C VAL A 308 -6.43 42.16 -63.31
N LYS A 309 -5.47 43.08 -63.48
CA LYS A 309 -5.66 44.40 -64.08
C LYS A 309 -5.01 44.48 -65.45
#